data_AF-A0A7Z7IFG3-F1
#
_entry.id   AF-A0A7Z7IFG3-F1
#
_cell.length_a   1.000
_cell.length_b   1.000
_cell.length_c   1.000
_cell.angle_alpha   90.00
_cell.angle_beta   90.00
_cell.angle_gamma   90.00
#
_symmetry.space_group_name_H-M   'P 1'
#
loop_
_entity.id
_entity.type
_entity.pdbx_description
1 polymer ?
#
loop_
_entity_poly.entity_id
_entity_poly.type
_entity_poly.pdbx_seq_one_letter_code
_entity_poly.pdbx_strand_id
1 'polypeptide(L)'
;MHSEHRCARTGRFLHGDAVAHAGQHLSYELSYNLVVANTITFRPDDDTSKALEILTKDGTPVSAAVRTALIDAARRKAGAAIRAEAERLAADESDRAEAMQVLRDMETLRAW
;
A
#
# COMPACT_ATOMS: atom_id res chain seq x y z
N MET A 1 12.21 32.82 -53.48
CA MET A 1 12.19 31.87 -52.35
C MET A 1 13.12 30.73 -52.71
N HIS A 2 14.36 30.81 -52.25
CA HIS A 2 15.42 29.87 -52.59
C HIS A 2 15.73 28.96 -51.39
N SER A 3 16.17 27.75 -51.73
CA SER A 3 16.94 26.76 -50.99
C SER A 3 16.21 25.66 -50.21
N GLU A 4 16.14 24.51 -50.88
CA GLU A 4 16.20 23.18 -50.27
C GLU A 4 17.57 22.98 -49.61
N HIS A 5 17.61 22.37 -48.43
CA HIS A 5 18.79 21.65 -47.94
C HIS A 5 18.38 20.31 -47.33
N ARG A 6 18.83 19.25 -48.01
CA ARG A 6 18.82 17.85 -47.60
C ARG A 6 20.10 17.61 -46.79
N CYS A 7 20.04 16.92 -45.64
CA CYS A 7 21.21 16.22 -45.10
C CYS A 7 20.76 15.03 -44.23
N ALA A 8 21.39 13.89 -44.50
CA ALA A 8 21.13 12.56 -43.95
C ALA A 8 21.98 12.27 -42.70
N ARG A 9 21.82 11.03 -42.17
CA ARG A 9 22.86 10.17 -41.55
C ARG A 9 22.53 9.78 -40.09
N THR A 10 22.02 8.57 -39.85
CA THR A 10 22.72 7.30 -39.55
C THR A 10 23.30 7.22 -38.12
N GLY A 11 22.86 6.23 -37.34
CA GLY A 11 23.50 5.85 -36.08
C GLY A 11 22.77 4.72 -35.35
N ARG A 12 23.22 3.49 -35.56
CA ARG A 12 22.74 2.22 -35.00
C ARG A 12 23.75 1.74 -33.95
N PHE A 13 23.26 1.06 -32.91
CA PHE A 13 24.00 0.19 -31.95
C PHE A 13 25.03 0.91 -31.06
N LEU A 14 25.19 0.58 -29.78
CA LEU A 14 25.72 -0.69 -29.25
C LEU A 14 25.45 -0.81 -27.74
N HIS A 15 25.39 -2.07 -27.28
CA HIS A 15 25.84 -2.57 -25.96
C HIS A 15 25.11 -2.02 -24.72
N GLY A 16 24.39 -2.82 -23.91
CA GLY A 16 24.82 -4.12 -23.40
C GLY A 16 25.97 -3.88 -22.42
N ASP A 17 25.66 -3.71 -21.14
CA ASP A 17 26.46 -4.27 -20.04
C ASP A 17 25.73 -4.13 -18.71
N ALA A 18 25.62 -5.27 -18.03
CA ALA A 18 25.24 -5.34 -16.64
C ALA A 18 26.36 -4.73 -15.79
N VAL A 19 26.04 -3.73 -14.99
CA VAL A 19 26.93 -3.30 -13.91
C VAL A 19 26.16 -3.36 -12.61
N ALA A 20 26.47 -4.41 -11.84
CA ALA A 20 26.13 -4.50 -10.44
C ALA A 20 26.89 -3.40 -9.70
N HIS A 21 26.18 -2.34 -9.31
CA HIS A 21 26.65 -1.42 -8.27
C HIS A 21 25.79 -1.62 -7.02
N ALA A 22 26.20 -2.63 -6.26
CA ALA A 22 25.95 -2.67 -4.83
C ALA A 22 26.66 -1.47 -4.19
N GLY A 23 25.90 -0.69 -3.42
CA GLY A 23 26.43 0.26 -2.46
C GLY A 23 26.46 1.71 -2.92
N GLN A 24 25.69 2.52 -2.19
CA GLN A 24 25.85 3.97 -2.00
C GLN A 24 25.18 4.89 -3.04
N HIS A 25 23.84 4.99 -2.95
CA HIS A 25 23.14 6.23 -3.30
C HIS A 25 21.99 6.53 -2.30
N LEU A 26 22.23 6.22 -1.03
CA LEU A 26 21.31 6.51 0.06
C LEU A 26 21.70 7.86 0.69
N SER A 27 21.37 8.98 0.04
CA SER A 27 21.25 10.27 0.76
C SER A 27 20.76 11.45 -0.08
N TYR A 28 20.97 11.48 -1.41
CA TYR A 28 20.61 12.69 -2.17
C TYR A 28 19.26 12.65 -2.93
N GLU A 29 18.73 11.46 -3.28
CA GLU A 29 17.42 11.37 -3.93
C GLU A 29 16.22 11.62 -3.00
N LEU A 30 16.44 11.56 -1.68
CA LEU A 30 15.42 11.88 -0.68
C LEU A 30 15.10 13.39 -0.60
N SER A 31 15.86 14.25 -1.27
CA SER A 31 15.69 15.71 -1.19
C SER A 31 14.71 16.31 -2.21
N TYR A 32 14.26 15.57 -3.24
CA TYR A 32 13.34 16.08 -4.26
C TYR A 32 11.98 15.38 -4.37
N ASN A 33 11.69 14.37 -3.54
CA ASN A 33 10.40 13.66 -3.54
C ASN A 33 9.49 13.97 -2.35
N LEU A 34 9.89 14.87 -1.45
CA LEU A 34 9.17 15.13 -0.19
C LEU A 34 7.90 16.00 -0.35
N VAL A 35 7.66 16.61 -1.52
CA VAL A 35 6.44 17.42 -1.79
C VAL A 35 6.01 17.35 -3.26
N VAL A 36 5.94 16.16 -3.86
CA VAL A 36 5.19 16.01 -5.12
C VAL A 36 4.06 15.03 -4.86
N ALA A 37 2.84 15.56 -4.76
CA ALA A 37 1.66 14.71 -4.72
C ALA A 37 1.60 13.93 -6.03
N ASN A 38 1.89 12.62 -5.95
CA ASN A 38 1.72 11.75 -7.11
C ASN A 38 0.25 11.79 -7.54
N THR A 39 0.00 12.31 -8.74
CA THR A 39 -1.36 12.53 -9.22
C THR A 39 -1.85 11.24 -9.86
N ILE A 40 -3.00 10.75 -9.39
CA ILE A 40 -3.71 9.62 -9.99
C ILE A 40 -4.92 10.16 -10.76
N THR A 41 -5.06 9.75 -12.02
CA THR A 41 -6.27 10.03 -12.80
C THR A 41 -7.28 8.92 -12.52
N PHE A 42 -8.44 9.30 -11.99
CA PHE A 42 -9.50 8.37 -11.62
C PHE A 42 -10.76 8.66 -12.45
N ARG A 43 -11.30 7.63 -13.10
CA ARG A 43 -12.57 7.72 -13.84
C ARG A 43 -13.64 6.98 -13.04
N PRO A 44 -14.51 7.68 -12.31
CA PRO A 44 -15.59 7.03 -11.57
C PRO A 44 -16.62 6.43 -12.52
N ASP A 45 -17.17 5.28 -12.16
CA ASP A 45 -18.43 4.80 -12.71
C ASP A 45 -19.63 5.55 -12.10
N ASP A 46 -20.84 5.25 -12.56
CA ASP A 46 -22.07 5.95 -12.12
C ASP A 46 -22.29 5.81 -10.61
N ASP A 47 -22.02 4.64 -10.04
CA ASP A 47 -22.24 4.40 -8.61
C ASP A 47 -21.18 5.11 -7.76
N THR A 48 -19.94 5.12 -8.24
CA THR A 48 -18.87 5.89 -7.61
C THR A 48 -19.16 7.39 -7.69
N SER A 49 -19.71 7.87 -8.80
CA SER A 49 -20.09 9.28 -8.96
C SER A 49 -21.16 9.68 -7.94
N LYS A 50 -22.21 8.86 -7.76
CA LYS A 50 -23.24 9.07 -6.71
C LYS A 50 -22.64 9.04 -5.30
N ALA A 51 -21.72 8.11 -5.04
CA ALA A 51 -21.05 8.03 -3.74
C ALA A 51 -20.22 9.29 -3.46
N LEU A 52 -19.50 9.79 -4.47
CA LEU A 52 -18.75 11.04 -4.35
C LEU A 52 -19.69 12.23 -4.08
N GLU A 53 -20.82 12.33 -4.77
CA GLU A 53 -21.82 13.38 -4.51
C GLU A 53 -22.30 13.39 -3.05
N ILE A 54 -22.57 12.20 -2.49
CA ILE A 54 -22.95 12.06 -1.07
C ILE A 54 -21.81 12.51 -0.16
N LEU A 55 -20.59 12.05 -0.43
CA LEU A 55 -19.40 12.34 0.39
C LEU A 55 -18.96 13.80 0.33
N THR A 56 -19.31 14.53 -0.72
CA THR A 56 -18.93 15.94 -0.89
C THR A 56 -20.10 16.90 -0.71
N LYS A 57 -21.28 16.41 -0.30
CA LYS A 57 -22.50 17.23 -0.14
C LYS A 57 -22.33 18.37 0.85
N ASP A 58 -21.43 18.22 1.82
CA ASP A 58 -21.08 19.20 2.83
C ASP A 58 -20.00 20.21 2.39
N GLY A 59 -19.56 20.15 1.13
CA GLY A 59 -18.48 20.98 0.59
C GLY A 59 -17.09 20.38 0.75
N THR A 60 -16.96 19.14 1.25
CA THR A 60 -15.69 18.43 1.31
C THR A 60 -15.08 18.27 -0.09
N PRO A 61 -13.80 18.61 -0.30
CA PRO A 61 -13.15 18.39 -1.60
C PRO A 61 -13.10 16.90 -1.97
N VAL A 62 -13.35 16.58 -3.24
CA VAL A 62 -13.31 15.20 -3.76
C VAL A 62 -12.02 14.47 -3.39
N SER A 63 -10.86 15.14 -3.52
CA SER A 63 -9.57 14.55 -3.18
C SER A 63 -9.42 14.23 -1.69
N ALA A 64 -10.04 15.02 -0.81
CA ALA A 64 -10.08 14.75 0.63
C ALA A 64 -11.02 13.56 0.93
N ALA A 65 -12.21 13.53 0.32
CA ALA A 65 -13.14 12.41 0.45
C ALA A 65 -12.53 11.09 -0.01
N VAL A 66 -11.88 11.08 -1.18
CA VAL A 66 -11.20 9.90 -1.73
C VAL A 66 -10.04 9.46 -0.83
N ARG A 67 -9.22 10.41 -0.35
CA ARG A 67 -8.12 10.10 0.58
C ARG A 67 -8.65 9.41 1.83
N THR A 68 -9.68 9.97 2.46
CA THR A 68 -10.29 9.39 3.67
C THR A 68 -10.85 8.01 3.39
N ALA A 69 -11.59 7.83 2.30
CA ALA A 69 -12.16 6.54 1.92
C ALA A 69 -11.08 5.46 1.71
N LEU A 70 -9.95 5.80 1.08
CA LEU A 70 -8.83 4.88 0.89
C LEU A 70 -8.16 4.49 2.21
N ILE A 71 -7.94 5.46 3.11
CA ILE A 71 -7.37 5.19 4.44
C ILE A 71 -8.29 4.28 5.25
N ASP A 72 -9.60 4.54 5.24
CA ASP A 72 -10.57 3.74 5.97
C ASP A 72 -10.72 2.34 5.38
N ALA A 73 -10.67 2.21 4.05
CA ALA A 73 -10.64 0.91 3.39
C ALA A 73 -9.39 0.10 3.80
N ALA A 74 -8.22 0.73 3.84
CA ALA A 74 -6.98 0.09 4.28
C ALA A 74 -7.07 -0.36 5.75
N ARG A 75 -7.59 0.48 6.64
CA ARG A 75 -7.81 0.15 8.06
C ARG A 75 -8.77 -1.02 8.23
N ARG A 76 -9.90 -1.01 7.53
CA ARG A 76 -10.87 -2.13 7.56
C ARG A 76 -10.22 -3.43 7.09
N LYS A 77 -9.44 -3.39 6.01
CA LYS A 77 -8.72 -4.55 5.49
C LYS A 77 -7.71 -5.09 6.50
N ALA A 78 -6.93 -4.21 7.13
CA ALA A 78 -5.97 -4.60 8.17
C ALA A 78 -6.67 -5.22 9.39
N GLY A 79 -7.75 -4.60 9.86
CA GLY A 79 -8.54 -5.12 10.99
C GLY A 79 -9.18 -6.48 10.69
N ALA A 80 -9.67 -6.68 9.46
CA ALA A 80 -10.21 -7.97 9.03
C ALA A 80 -9.13 -9.06 9.00
N ALA A 81 -7.91 -8.74 8.55
CA ALA A 81 -6.80 -9.68 8.56
C ALA A 81 -6.40 -10.09 9.98
N ILE A 82 -6.30 -9.12 10.91
CA ILE A 82 -6.00 -9.41 12.33
C ILE A 82 -7.10 -10.27 12.96
N ARG A 83 -8.37 -9.99 12.66
CA ARG A 83 -9.47 -10.78 13.19
C ARG A 83 -9.44 -12.22 12.68
N ALA A 84 -9.25 -12.42 11.37
CA ALA A 84 -9.14 -13.74 10.78
C ALA A 84 -7.94 -14.53 11.36
N GLU A 85 -6.82 -13.84 11.63
CA GLU A 85 -5.67 -14.41 12.32
C GLU A 85 -6.02 -14.85 13.74
N ALA A 86 -6.65 -13.96 14.52
CA ALA A 86 -7.04 -14.24 15.90
C ALA A 86 -8.06 -15.38 15.99
N GLU A 87 -9.02 -15.44 15.07
CA GLU A 87 -9.99 -16.54 14.96
C GLU A 87 -9.28 -17.86 14.65
N ARG A 88 -8.27 -17.85 13.76
CA ARG A 88 -7.49 -19.04 13.46
C ARG A 88 -6.69 -19.52 14.67
N LEU A 89 -6.00 -18.62 15.38
CA LEU A 89 -5.26 -18.94 16.60
C LEU A 89 -6.19 -19.44 17.71
N ALA A 90 -7.35 -18.81 17.90
CA ALA A 90 -8.33 -19.24 18.91
C ALA A 90 -8.95 -20.61 18.60
N ALA A 91 -8.99 -21.00 17.33
CA ALA A 91 -9.45 -22.31 16.89
C ALA A 91 -8.36 -23.40 16.93
N ASP A 92 -7.12 -23.07 17.32
CA ASP A 92 -6.06 -24.05 17.46
C ASP A 92 -6.28 -24.93 18.70
N GLU A 93 -6.63 -26.19 18.46
CA GLU A 93 -6.95 -27.13 19.53
C GLU A 93 -5.71 -27.51 20.36
N SER A 94 -4.50 -27.48 19.77
CA SER A 94 -3.26 -27.74 20.50
C SER A 94 -3.04 -26.63 21.52
N ASP A 95 -3.09 -25.37 21.07
CA ASP A 95 -2.93 -24.20 21.93
C ASP A 95 -3.97 -24.18 23.06
N ARG A 96 -5.22 -24.56 22.77
CA ARG A 96 -6.29 -24.68 23.79
C ARG A 96 -6.01 -25.79 24.78
N ALA A 97 -5.57 -26.96 24.32
CA ALA A 97 -5.24 -28.09 25.18
C ALA A 97 -4.06 -27.75 26.11
N GLU A 98 -3.02 -27.10 25.58
CA GLU A 98 -1.87 -26.61 26.33
C GLU A 98 -2.28 -25.56 27.38
N ALA A 99 -3.07 -24.55 27.00
CA ALA A 99 -3.57 -23.53 27.92
C ALA A 99 -4.39 -24.15 29.07
N MET A 100 -5.24 -25.14 28.77
CA MET A 100 -5.98 -25.87 29.80
C MET A 100 -5.07 -26.68 30.73
N GLN A 101 -4.01 -27.29 30.22
CA GLN A 101 -3.04 -28.01 31.04
C GLN A 101 -2.31 -27.04 31.99
N VAL A 102 -1.81 -25.92 31.47
CA VAL A 102 -1.15 -24.89 32.29
C VAL A 102 -2.06 -24.40 33.41
N LEU A 103 -3.34 -24.12 33.12
CA LEU A 103 -4.29 -23.69 34.15
C LEU A 103 -4.48 -24.74 35.26
N ARG A 104 -4.56 -26.03 34.90
CA ARG A 104 -4.62 -27.12 35.89
C ARG A 104 -3.36 -27.18 36.75
N ASP A 105 -2.20 -27.04 36.12
CA ASP A 105 -0.91 -27.08 36.82
C ASP A 105 -0.79 -25.89 37.79
N MET A 106 -1.21 -24.69 37.36
CA MET A 106 -1.20 -23.50 38.22
C MET A 106 -2.13 -23.64 39.42
N GLU A 107 -3.33 -24.21 39.24
CA GLU A 107 -4.25 -24.46 40.35
C GLU A 107 -3.67 -25.46 41.35
N THR A 108 -2.98 -26.49 40.83
CA THR A 108 -2.29 -27.48 41.68
C THR A 108 -1.22 -26.82 42.54
N LEU A 109 -0.44 -25.89 41.99
CA LEU A 109 0.58 -25.15 42.75
C LEU A 109 -0.01 -24.21 43.80
N ARG A 110 -1.24 -23.70 43.58
CA ARG A 110 -1.91 -22.77 44.49
C ARG A 110 -2.51 -23.43 45.73
N ALA A 111 -2.76 -24.74 45.66
CA ALA A 111 -3.33 -25.53 46.75
C ALA A 111 -2.30 -25.94 47.83
N TRP A 112 -1.05 -25.47 47.71
CA TRP A 112 0.06 -25.69 48.64
C TRP A 112 0.36 -24.41 49.42
#